data_AF-A0AB39VUX2-F1
#
_entry.id   AF-A0AB39VUX2-F1
#
_cell.length_a   1.000
_cell.length_b   1.000
_cell.length_c   1.000
_cell.angle_alpha   90.00
_cell.angle_beta   90.00
_cell.angle_gamma   90.00
#
_symmetry.space_group_name_H-M   'P 1'
#
loop_
_entity.id
_entity.type
_entity.pdbx_description
1 polymer ?
#
loop_
_entity_poly.entity_id
_entity_poly.type
_entity_poly.pdbx_seq_one_letter_code
_entity_poly.pdbx_strand_id
1 'polypeptide(L)'
;MKWRLNALFHYKCAYCESFFSASAPVDIEHYRPKGAVSEDAAHPGYWWLAMDWDNLLPSCIDCNRKRKQRLVDGATELSVLLARQTQSRNSSGKQDSFPVARGGQRLMPEDKNYVAESPLLLNPYYDNPDEHIQFVSIGNPPVSLAIPIGEGPSERGVTSIHIYGLNRLGLVQERTRHLRRLVFLGEMLISLGELVEEIEATPISDEIKVSINRKLELLMKWTGEELKQMTSVDQPYSAMATAWVIGFKAAMAEH
;
A
#
# COMPACT_ATOMS: atom_id res chain seq x y z
N MET A 1 22.42 -7.47 10.28
CA MET A 1 21.88 -6.58 9.23
C MET A 1 20.47 -7.00 8.82
N LYS A 2 20.29 -8.14 8.13
CA LYS A 2 18.98 -8.60 7.62
C LYS A 2 17.84 -8.64 8.65
N TRP A 3 18.08 -9.17 9.84
CA TRP A 3 17.05 -9.24 10.89
C TRP A 3 16.58 -7.87 11.39
N ARG A 4 17.50 -6.89 11.48
CA ARG A 4 17.18 -5.52 11.93
C ARG A 4 16.34 -4.79 10.89
N LEU A 5 16.67 -4.94 9.60
CA LEU A 5 15.86 -4.41 8.50
C LEU A 5 14.46 -5.03 8.51
N ASN A 6 14.36 -6.35 8.64
CA ASN A 6 13.06 -7.01 8.73
C ASN A 6 12.25 -6.52 9.93
N ALA A 7 12.86 -6.38 11.11
CA ALA A 7 12.17 -5.87 12.29
C ALA A 7 11.70 -4.42 12.09
N LEU A 8 12.52 -3.55 11.48
CA LEU A 8 12.19 -2.15 11.21
C LEU A 8 10.98 -2.01 10.28
N PHE A 9 10.84 -2.90 9.30
CA PHE A 9 9.72 -2.92 8.36
C PHE A 9 8.64 -3.95 8.73
N HIS A 10 8.59 -4.40 9.99
CA HIS A 10 7.58 -5.33 10.50
C HIS A 10 7.44 -6.62 9.67
N TYR A 11 8.54 -7.11 9.11
CA TYR A 11 8.60 -8.28 8.22
C TYR A 11 7.74 -8.14 6.95
N LYS A 12 7.46 -6.89 6.55
CA LYS A 12 6.79 -6.50 5.32
C LYS A 12 7.79 -6.00 4.28
N CYS A 13 7.42 -6.15 3.01
CA CYS A 13 8.12 -5.48 1.92
C CYS A 13 7.99 -3.96 2.08
N ALA A 14 9.12 -3.24 2.03
CA ALA A 14 9.18 -1.80 2.19
C ALA A 14 8.37 -1.00 1.15
N TYR A 15 8.06 -1.61 -0.01
CA TYR A 15 7.32 -0.93 -1.08
C TYR A 15 5.84 -1.32 -1.15
N CYS A 16 5.52 -2.61 -1.05
CA CYS A 16 4.15 -3.11 -1.28
C CYS A 16 3.44 -3.61 -0.03
N GLU A 17 4.09 -3.54 1.13
CA GLU A 17 3.57 -3.98 2.43
C GLU A 17 3.15 -5.45 2.54
N SER A 18 3.35 -6.27 1.50
CA SER A 18 3.11 -7.71 1.62
C SER A 18 4.06 -8.33 2.65
N PHE A 19 3.53 -9.17 3.53
CA PHE A 19 4.36 -10.05 4.35
C PHE A 19 5.15 -11.04 3.48
N PHE A 20 6.39 -11.30 3.87
CA PHE A 20 7.22 -12.33 3.24
C PHE A 20 7.65 -13.42 4.23
N SER A 21 7.50 -13.20 5.54
CA SER A 21 8.01 -14.07 6.61
C SER A 21 7.59 -15.54 6.50
N ALA A 22 6.40 -15.81 5.96
CA ALA A 22 5.84 -17.16 5.86
C ALA A 22 5.98 -17.83 4.48
N SER A 23 6.36 -17.10 3.43
CA SER A 23 6.10 -17.55 2.04
C SER A 23 7.28 -17.48 1.09
N ALA A 24 8.22 -16.55 1.29
CA ALA A 24 9.35 -16.39 0.37
C ALA A 24 10.55 -15.71 1.04
N PRO A 25 11.78 -15.99 0.58
CA PRO A 25 12.95 -15.25 1.05
C PRO A 25 12.83 -13.76 0.67
N VAL A 26 13.09 -12.89 1.64
CA VAL A 26 13.23 -11.45 1.41
C VAL A 26 14.61 -11.13 0.83
N ASP A 27 14.61 -10.28 -0.20
CA ASP A 27 15.83 -9.71 -0.78
C ASP A 27 16.19 -8.42 -0.01
N ILE A 28 17.48 -8.20 0.20
CA ILE A 28 17.97 -6.88 0.61
C ILE A 28 18.20 -6.08 -0.66
N GLU A 29 17.38 -5.06 -0.85
CA GLU A 29 17.38 -4.18 -2.01
C GLU A 29 18.15 -2.90 -1.73
N HIS A 30 18.75 -2.35 -2.78
CA HIS A 30 19.39 -1.05 -2.78
C HIS A 30 18.43 0.02 -3.33
N TYR A 31 18.06 1.03 -2.55
CA TYR A 31 17.23 2.14 -3.06
C TYR A 31 17.90 2.83 -4.26
N ARG A 32 19.18 3.17 -4.15
CA ARG A 32 20.07 3.57 -5.23
C ARG A 32 20.85 2.35 -5.71
N PRO A 33 20.70 1.93 -6.97
CA PRO A 33 21.21 0.65 -7.45
C PRO A 33 22.73 0.60 -7.50
N LYS A 34 23.31 -0.47 -6.95
CA LYS A 34 24.75 -0.61 -6.76
C LYS A 34 25.57 -0.62 -8.06
N GLY A 35 25.12 -1.35 -9.08
CA GLY A 35 25.99 -1.79 -10.18
C GLY A 35 25.68 -1.22 -11.56
N ALA A 36 24.52 -0.59 -11.73
CA ALA A 36 24.09 0.02 -12.99
C ALA A 36 22.87 0.91 -12.74
N VAL A 37 22.53 1.75 -13.71
CA VAL A 37 21.26 2.49 -13.74
C VAL A 37 20.60 2.27 -15.11
N SER A 38 19.36 1.76 -15.14
CA SER A 38 18.69 1.43 -16.41
C SER A 38 18.53 2.65 -17.34
N GLU A 39 18.29 3.82 -16.76
CA GLU A 39 18.04 5.05 -17.49
C GLU A 39 19.33 5.81 -17.85
N ASP A 40 20.51 5.33 -17.44
CA ASP A 40 21.81 5.92 -17.78
C ASP A 40 22.91 4.86 -17.82
N ALA A 41 23.23 4.40 -19.04
CA ALA A 41 24.24 3.38 -19.28
C ALA A 41 25.67 3.85 -18.99
N ALA A 42 25.93 5.17 -18.91
CA ALA A 42 27.25 5.70 -18.56
C ALA A 42 27.46 5.73 -17.04
N HIS A 43 26.38 5.67 -16.25
CA HIS A 43 26.47 5.70 -14.80
C HIS A 43 26.94 4.34 -14.24
N PRO A 44 28.03 4.28 -13.45
CA PRO A 44 28.62 3.03 -12.96
C PRO A 44 27.81 2.36 -11.84
N GLY A 45 26.63 2.89 -11.53
CA GLY A 45 25.85 2.57 -10.33
C GLY A 45 26.41 3.24 -9.07
N TYR A 46 25.61 3.22 -8.01
CA TYR A 46 25.88 3.87 -6.73
C TYR A 46 26.65 2.94 -5.79
N TRP A 47 27.76 2.38 -6.27
CA TRP A 47 28.51 1.33 -5.56
C TRP A 47 29.03 1.78 -4.19
N TRP A 48 29.32 3.08 -4.01
CA TRP A 48 29.78 3.66 -2.75
C TRP A 48 28.69 3.67 -1.67
N LEU A 49 27.41 3.57 -2.06
CA LEU A 49 26.25 3.48 -1.16
C LEU A 49 25.78 2.04 -0.94
N ALA A 50 26.48 1.05 -1.47
CA ALA A 50 26.04 -0.34 -1.40
C ALA A 50 25.94 -0.92 0.02
N MET A 51 26.66 -0.32 0.97
CA MET A 51 26.67 -0.73 2.38
C MET A 51 26.08 0.33 3.30
N ASP A 52 25.53 1.41 2.73
CA ASP A 52 24.87 2.45 3.50
C ASP A 52 23.52 1.93 4.01
N TRP A 53 23.26 2.12 5.30
CA TRP A 53 22.06 1.60 5.96
C TRP A 53 20.79 2.16 5.32
N ASP A 54 20.80 3.45 5.02
CA ASP A 54 19.65 4.17 4.49
C ASP A 54 19.44 3.93 2.98
N ASN A 55 20.35 3.15 2.37
CA ASN A 55 20.22 2.64 1.02
C ASN A 55 19.73 1.18 1.00
N LEU A 56 19.58 0.50 2.13
CA LEU A 56 19.22 -0.93 2.20
C LEU A 56 17.77 -1.12 2.70
N LEU A 57 16.96 -1.83 1.91
CA LEU A 57 15.53 -2.04 2.18
C LEU A 57 15.16 -3.53 2.09
N PRO A 58 14.32 -4.07 2.99
CA PRO A 58 13.74 -5.39 2.81
C PRO A 58 12.65 -5.32 1.75
N SER A 59 12.81 -6.05 0.65
CA SER A 59 11.82 -6.06 -0.43
C SER A 59 11.52 -7.46 -0.94
N CYS A 60 10.31 -7.63 -1.46
CA CYS A 60 9.93 -8.87 -2.13
C CYS A 60 10.53 -8.91 -3.55
N ILE A 61 10.72 -10.13 -4.06
CA ILE A 61 11.28 -10.39 -5.40
C ILE A 61 10.49 -9.65 -6.50
N ASP A 62 9.18 -9.49 -6.33
CA ASP A 62 8.31 -8.84 -7.31
C ASP A 62 8.55 -7.33 -7.43
N CYS A 63 8.90 -6.66 -6.32
CA CYS A 63 9.21 -5.24 -6.33
C CYS A 63 10.68 -5.01 -6.67
N ASN A 64 11.56 -5.94 -6.28
CA ASN A 64 13.00 -5.82 -6.47
C ASN A 64 13.46 -6.14 -7.90
N ARG A 65 12.93 -7.18 -8.54
CA ARG A 65 13.48 -7.66 -9.83
C ARG A 65 12.56 -7.28 -10.99
N LYS A 66 13.11 -6.90 -12.14
CA LYS A 66 12.30 -6.70 -13.36
C LYS A 66 11.63 -8.01 -13.74
N ARG A 67 10.31 -8.03 -13.74
CA ARG A 67 9.51 -9.17 -14.19
C ARG A 67 8.38 -8.72 -15.10
N LYS A 68 7.97 -9.61 -15.99
CA LYS A 68 6.72 -9.46 -16.74
C LYS A 68 5.54 -9.62 -15.78
N GLN A 69 4.96 -8.50 -15.38
CA GLN A 69 3.79 -8.44 -14.52
C GLN A 69 2.57 -8.02 -15.33
N ARG A 70 1.39 -8.42 -14.88
CA ARG A 70 0.12 -7.86 -15.39
C ARG A 70 -0.20 -6.67 -14.52
N LEU A 71 -0.23 -5.48 -15.10
CA LEU A 71 -0.62 -4.26 -14.39
C LEU A 71 -2.11 -4.02 -14.59
N VAL A 72 -2.73 -3.50 -13.54
CA VAL A 72 -4.15 -3.17 -13.50
C VAL A 72 -4.26 -1.65 -13.67
N ASP A 73 -4.89 -1.21 -14.75
CA ASP A 73 -5.21 0.20 -14.95
C ASP A 73 -6.43 0.59 -14.13
N GLY A 74 -6.60 1.88 -13.81
CA GLY A 74 -7.73 2.42 -13.04
C GLY A 74 -9.11 2.33 -13.70
N ALA A 75 -9.28 1.55 -14.77
CA ALA A 75 -10.58 1.34 -15.41
C ALA A 75 -11.47 0.45 -14.52
N THR A 76 -12.69 0.92 -14.29
CA THR A 76 -13.46 0.86 -13.04
C THR A 76 -14.24 -0.43 -12.75
N GLU A 77 -14.07 -1.51 -13.50
CA GLU A 77 -14.80 -2.76 -13.22
C GLU A 77 -13.90 -3.99 -13.16
N LEU A 78 -14.08 -4.81 -12.12
CA LEU A 78 -13.39 -6.10 -11.97
C LEU A 78 -13.60 -7.02 -13.19
N SER A 79 -14.75 -6.94 -13.86
CA SER A 79 -15.05 -7.59 -15.14
C SER A 79 -14.11 -7.12 -16.27
N VAL A 80 -13.91 -5.80 -16.39
CA VAL A 80 -12.99 -5.18 -17.37
C VAL A 80 -11.54 -5.50 -17.04
N LEU A 81 -11.17 -5.55 -15.76
CA LEU A 81 -9.84 -5.97 -15.31
C LEU A 81 -9.56 -7.47 -15.60
N LEU A 82 -10.57 -8.33 -15.43
CA LEU A 82 -10.52 -9.75 -15.78
C LEU A 82 -10.57 -10.00 -17.30
N ALA A 83 -11.17 -9.11 -18.08
CA ALA A 83 -11.16 -9.18 -19.54
C ALA A 83 -9.82 -8.68 -20.14
N ARG A 84 -9.32 -7.52 -19.66
CA ARG A 84 -8.01 -6.94 -20.04
C ARG A 84 -6.81 -7.72 -19.51
N GLN A 85 -7.05 -8.64 -18.59
CA GLN A 85 -6.09 -9.62 -18.11
C GLN A 85 -5.28 -10.19 -19.30
N THR A 86 -5.91 -10.45 -20.45
CA THR A 86 -5.26 -11.10 -21.60
C THR A 86 -4.32 -10.22 -22.42
N GLN A 87 -4.26 -8.89 -22.24
CA GLN A 87 -3.76 -8.00 -23.30
C GLN A 87 -2.55 -7.10 -23.02
N SER A 88 -1.97 -7.04 -21.80
CA SER A 88 -0.63 -6.42 -21.67
C SER A 88 0.18 -6.95 -20.49
N ARG A 89 1.32 -7.58 -20.79
CA ARG A 89 2.38 -7.87 -19.81
C ARG A 89 3.38 -6.71 -19.87
N ASN A 90 3.37 -5.85 -18.86
CA ASN A 90 4.38 -4.80 -18.72
C ASN A 90 5.52 -5.29 -17.82
N SER A 91 6.75 -4.86 -18.11
CA SER A 91 7.88 -5.10 -17.22
C SER A 91 7.79 -4.12 -16.05
N SER A 92 7.70 -4.62 -14.82
CA SER A 92 7.76 -3.80 -13.59
C SER A 92 8.67 -4.48 -12.57
N GLY A 93 8.95 -3.78 -11.46
CA GLY A 93 10.04 -4.08 -10.55
C GLY A 93 11.18 -3.09 -10.76
N LYS A 94 11.84 -2.70 -9.66
CA LYS A 94 12.85 -1.66 -9.65
C LYS A 94 14.15 -2.14 -10.32
N GLN A 95 14.78 -3.17 -9.78
CA GLN A 95 16.11 -3.63 -10.13
C GLN A 95 17.09 -2.44 -10.10
N ASP A 96 17.58 -2.04 -11.27
CA ASP A 96 18.51 -0.95 -11.51
C ASP A 96 17.83 0.32 -12.03
N SER A 97 16.50 0.35 -12.09
CA SER A 97 15.72 1.54 -12.45
C SER A 97 15.80 2.56 -11.32
N PHE A 98 16.33 3.74 -11.63
CA PHE A 98 16.45 4.86 -10.70
C PHE A 98 16.28 6.18 -11.46
N PRO A 99 15.06 6.51 -11.91
CA PRO A 99 14.81 7.73 -12.65
C PRO A 99 14.97 8.99 -11.78
N VAL A 100 15.53 10.03 -12.39
CA VAL A 100 15.69 11.37 -11.84
C VAL A 100 14.87 12.36 -12.65
N ALA A 101 14.41 13.43 -12.02
CA ALA A 101 13.63 14.47 -12.70
C ALA A 101 14.43 15.10 -13.87
N ARG A 102 13.73 15.70 -14.83
CA ARG A 102 14.39 16.36 -15.97
C ARG A 102 15.32 17.48 -15.46
N GLY A 103 16.60 17.39 -15.80
CA GLY A 103 17.63 18.33 -15.34
C GLY A 103 18.23 17.99 -13.98
N GLY A 104 17.75 16.93 -13.31
CA GLY A 104 18.39 16.35 -12.14
C GLY A 104 19.73 15.71 -12.52
N GLN A 105 20.74 15.94 -11.69
CA GLN A 105 22.09 15.39 -11.89
C GLN A 105 22.26 14.17 -10.99
N ARG A 106 22.55 13.01 -11.57
CA ARG A 106 22.84 11.79 -10.81
C ARG A 106 24.06 12.00 -9.91
N LEU A 107 24.00 11.47 -8.70
CA LEU A 107 25.12 11.58 -7.77
C LEU A 107 26.31 10.76 -8.24
N MET A 108 27.49 11.34 -8.09
CA MET A 108 28.80 10.70 -8.19
C MET A 108 29.40 10.49 -6.80
N PRO A 109 30.45 9.65 -6.63
CA PRO A 109 31.05 9.36 -5.32
C PRO A 109 31.46 10.57 -4.49
N GLU A 110 31.88 11.64 -5.16
CA GLU A 110 32.31 12.91 -4.57
C GLU A 110 31.14 13.81 -4.13
N ASP A 111 29.93 13.54 -4.60
CA ASP A 111 28.77 14.37 -4.33
C ASP A 111 28.23 14.17 -2.92
N LYS A 112 27.90 15.28 -2.27
CA LYS A 112 27.31 15.30 -0.92
C LYS A 112 25.90 15.89 -0.89
N ASN A 113 25.42 16.45 -2.01
CA ASN A 113 24.11 17.08 -2.10
C ASN A 113 23.10 16.15 -2.76
N TYR A 114 22.43 15.33 -1.95
CA TYR A 114 21.46 14.35 -2.39
C TYR A 114 20.16 14.98 -2.91
N VAL A 115 19.89 16.26 -2.57
CA VAL A 115 18.69 16.98 -2.99
C VAL A 115 18.77 17.36 -4.48
N ALA A 116 19.96 17.69 -4.97
CA ALA A 116 20.17 18.09 -6.37
C ALA A 116 19.86 16.97 -7.38
N GLU A 117 19.92 15.71 -6.95
CA GLU A 117 19.61 14.55 -7.79
C GLU A 117 18.13 14.48 -8.17
N SER A 118 17.23 15.00 -7.33
CA SER A 118 15.78 14.99 -7.55
C SER A 118 15.24 13.61 -8.00
N PRO A 119 15.41 12.55 -7.19
CA PRO A 119 14.97 11.21 -7.55
C PRO A 119 13.44 11.12 -7.66
N LEU A 120 12.95 10.44 -8.69
CA LEU A 120 11.50 10.26 -8.90
C LEU A 120 10.91 9.08 -8.12
N LEU A 121 11.76 8.21 -7.57
CA LEU A 121 11.32 7.12 -6.70
C LEU A 121 11.16 7.59 -5.25
N LEU A 122 10.09 7.14 -4.58
CA LEU A 122 9.90 7.38 -3.15
C LEU A 122 10.79 6.44 -2.33
N ASN A 123 11.63 7.01 -1.46
CA ASN A 123 12.44 6.31 -0.49
C ASN A 123 11.64 6.06 0.80
N PRO A 124 11.39 4.79 1.18
CA PRO A 124 10.66 4.46 2.41
C PRO A 124 11.27 4.98 3.72
N TYR A 125 12.53 5.43 3.74
CA TYR A 125 13.14 6.03 4.93
C TYR A 125 12.83 7.52 5.12
N TYR A 126 12.64 8.25 4.02
CA TYR A 126 12.66 9.72 4.05
C TYR A 126 11.40 10.36 3.48
N ASP A 127 10.74 9.69 2.53
CA ASP A 127 9.57 10.22 1.88
C ASP A 127 8.30 9.78 2.60
N ASN A 128 7.37 10.73 2.77
CA ASN A 128 6.02 10.42 3.20
C ASN A 128 5.19 9.98 1.98
N PRO A 129 4.78 8.70 1.87
CA PRO A 129 4.03 8.24 0.70
C PRO A 129 2.65 8.91 0.57
N ASP A 130 2.05 9.36 1.67
CA ASP A 130 0.72 10.00 1.67
C ASP A 130 0.72 11.38 0.99
N GLU A 131 1.89 11.96 0.71
CA GLU A 131 2.02 13.19 -0.09
C GLU A 131 1.99 12.92 -1.61
N HIS A 132 2.11 11.65 -2.00
CA HIS A 132 2.36 11.26 -3.39
C HIS A 132 1.39 10.20 -3.91
N ILE A 133 0.93 9.29 -3.05
CA ILE A 133 0.16 8.10 -3.39
C ILE A 133 -1.02 7.99 -2.43
N GLN A 134 -2.22 7.77 -2.96
CA GLN A 134 -3.40 7.40 -2.18
C GLN A 134 -3.95 6.06 -2.64
N PHE A 135 -4.59 5.34 -1.72
CA PHE A 135 -5.33 4.14 -2.04
C PHE A 135 -6.81 4.46 -2.21
N VAL A 136 -7.38 4.07 -3.33
CA VAL A 136 -8.82 4.23 -3.61
C VAL A 136 -9.49 2.86 -3.72
N SER A 137 -10.75 2.81 -3.29
CA SER A 137 -11.63 1.67 -3.48
C SER A 137 -12.61 1.99 -4.61
N ILE A 138 -12.55 1.23 -5.70
CA ILE A 138 -13.37 1.48 -6.89
C ILE A 138 -14.14 0.24 -7.35
N GLY A 139 -15.27 0.48 -8.02
CA GLY A 139 -16.11 -0.57 -8.59
C GLY A 139 -17.00 -1.31 -7.58
N ASN A 140 -17.83 -2.22 -8.07
CA ASN A 140 -18.68 -3.10 -7.27
C ASN A 140 -18.63 -4.53 -7.86
N PRO A 141 -17.99 -5.52 -7.18
CA PRO A 141 -17.36 -5.44 -5.86
C PRO A 141 -16.09 -4.56 -5.85
N PRO A 142 -15.77 -3.91 -4.73
CA PRO A 142 -14.69 -2.93 -4.68
C PRO A 142 -13.32 -3.59 -4.81
N VAL A 143 -12.43 -2.93 -5.55
CA VAL A 143 -11.00 -3.25 -5.65
C VAL A 143 -10.16 -2.08 -5.15
N SER A 144 -9.01 -2.37 -4.56
CA SER A 144 -8.07 -1.34 -4.12
C SER A 144 -6.98 -1.08 -5.16
N LEU A 145 -6.82 0.18 -5.56
CA LEU A 145 -5.74 0.66 -6.41
C LEU A 145 -4.94 1.76 -5.73
N ALA A 146 -3.64 1.79 -6.00
CA ALA A 146 -2.79 2.93 -5.65
C ALA A 146 -2.84 3.94 -6.81
N ILE A 147 -3.10 5.21 -6.53
CA ILE A 147 -3.15 6.30 -7.52
C ILE A 147 -2.33 7.49 -7.03
N PRO A 148 -1.75 8.31 -7.93
CA PRO A 148 -1.05 9.51 -7.52
C PRO A 148 -2.01 10.57 -6.93
N ILE A 149 -1.51 11.44 -6.06
CA ILE A 149 -2.23 12.57 -5.46
C ILE A 149 -1.89 13.89 -6.20
N GLY A 150 -2.82 14.86 -6.21
CA GLY A 150 -2.60 16.26 -6.62
C GLY A 150 -3.54 16.77 -7.72
N GLU A 151 -3.69 18.11 -7.84
CA GLU A 151 -4.41 18.77 -8.95
C GLU A 151 -3.76 18.51 -10.32
N GLY A 152 -2.46 18.19 -10.31
CA GLY A 152 -1.78 17.39 -11.32
C GLY A 152 -1.17 16.15 -10.65
N PRO A 153 -1.04 15.00 -11.36
CA PRO A 153 -0.57 13.78 -10.74
C PRO A 153 0.88 13.94 -10.28
N SER A 154 1.15 13.63 -9.00
CA SER A 154 2.51 13.62 -8.47
C SER A 154 3.43 12.76 -9.33
N GLU A 155 4.44 13.36 -9.98
CA GLU A 155 5.39 12.66 -10.84
C GLU A 155 6.11 11.53 -10.10
N ARG A 156 6.48 11.78 -8.83
CA ARG A 156 7.11 10.78 -7.96
C ARG A 156 6.16 9.63 -7.63
N GLY A 157 4.90 9.96 -7.36
CA GLY A 157 3.83 8.97 -7.12
C GLY A 157 3.59 8.08 -8.33
N VAL A 158 3.41 8.67 -9.51
CA VAL A 158 3.25 7.95 -10.80
C VAL A 158 4.42 7.01 -11.05
N THR A 159 5.64 7.53 -10.95
CA THR A 159 6.88 6.79 -11.20
C THR A 159 7.03 5.63 -10.23
N SER A 160 6.76 5.85 -8.94
CA SER A 160 6.86 4.82 -7.90
C SER A 160 5.79 3.74 -8.05
N ILE A 161 4.53 4.11 -8.30
CA ILE A 161 3.44 3.14 -8.55
C ILE A 161 3.81 2.21 -9.72
N HIS A 162 4.35 2.78 -10.80
CA HIS A 162 4.73 2.02 -11.98
C HIS A 162 5.95 1.12 -11.74
N ILE A 163 7.07 1.69 -11.27
CA ILE A 163 8.34 0.96 -11.14
C ILE A 163 8.26 -0.10 -10.04
N TYR A 164 7.69 0.21 -8.88
CA TYR A 164 7.49 -0.79 -7.82
C TYR A 164 6.38 -1.80 -8.15
N GLY A 165 5.60 -1.54 -9.21
CA GLY A 165 4.49 -2.39 -9.60
C GLY A 165 3.41 -2.47 -8.51
N LEU A 166 3.05 -1.32 -7.93
CA LEU A 166 2.07 -1.25 -6.83
C LEU A 166 0.65 -1.63 -7.27
N ASN A 167 0.38 -1.60 -8.58
CA ASN A 167 -0.86 -2.09 -9.18
C ASN A 167 -0.67 -3.38 -10.00
N ARG A 168 0.34 -4.20 -9.68
CA ARG A 168 0.41 -5.55 -10.26
C ARG A 168 -0.77 -6.40 -9.80
N LEU A 169 -1.29 -7.24 -10.70
CA LEU A 169 -2.53 -8.00 -10.50
C LEU A 169 -2.55 -8.80 -9.19
N GLY A 170 -1.47 -9.54 -8.89
CA GLY A 170 -1.40 -10.32 -7.66
C GLY A 170 -1.52 -9.46 -6.40
N LEU A 171 -0.88 -8.29 -6.39
CA LEU A 171 -0.96 -7.35 -5.26
C LEU A 171 -2.34 -6.70 -5.14
N VAL A 172 -2.97 -6.35 -6.27
CA VAL A 172 -4.36 -5.86 -6.30
C VAL A 172 -5.32 -6.91 -5.75
N GLN A 173 -5.14 -8.18 -6.12
CA GLN A 173 -5.95 -9.30 -5.62
C GLN A 173 -5.77 -9.48 -4.11
N GLU A 174 -4.54 -9.50 -3.60
CA GLU A 174 -4.29 -9.60 -2.14
C GLU A 174 -4.90 -8.42 -1.36
N ARG A 175 -4.69 -7.19 -1.84
CA ARG A 175 -5.33 -6.00 -1.24
C ARG A 175 -6.85 -6.09 -1.30
N THR A 176 -7.42 -6.59 -2.39
CA THR A 176 -8.87 -6.77 -2.53
C THR A 176 -9.41 -7.79 -1.51
N ARG A 177 -8.67 -8.86 -1.19
CA ARG A 177 -9.08 -9.79 -0.12
C ARG A 177 -9.11 -9.11 1.25
N HIS A 178 -8.14 -8.24 1.53
CA HIS A 178 -8.10 -7.46 2.77
C HIS A 178 -9.23 -6.41 2.80
N LEU A 179 -9.44 -5.70 1.70
CA LEU A 179 -10.52 -4.72 1.53
C LEU A 179 -11.90 -5.34 1.79
N ARG A 180 -12.16 -6.54 1.27
CA ARG A 180 -13.44 -7.24 1.53
C ARG A 180 -13.68 -7.51 3.01
N ARG A 181 -12.63 -7.78 3.79
CA ARG A 181 -12.76 -7.93 5.25
C ARG A 181 -13.09 -6.60 5.92
N LEU A 182 -12.40 -5.52 5.52
CA LEU A 182 -12.71 -4.17 6.01
C LEU A 182 -14.15 -3.78 5.73
N VAL A 183 -14.60 -3.96 4.48
CA VAL A 183 -15.99 -3.71 4.07
C VAL A 183 -16.95 -4.54 4.93
N PHE A 184 -16.73 -5.85 5.05
CA PHE A 184 -17.57 -6.70 5.90
C PHE A 184 -17.67 -6.21 7.35
N LEU A 185 -16.55 -5.83 7.96
CA LEU A 185 -16.53 -5.32 9.33
C LEU A 185 -17.23 -3.96 9.45
N GLY A 186 -17.10 -3.09 8.45
CA GLY A 186 -17.80 -1.81 8.41
C GLY A 186 -19.32 -1.97 8.29
N GLU A 187 -19.78 -2.79 7.35
CA GLU A 187 -21.20 -3.13 7.21
C GLU A 187 -21.74 -3.77 8.49
N MET A 188 -20.97 -4.65 9.13
CA MET A 188 -21.35 -5.24 10.43
C MET A 188 -21.51 -4.18 11.52
N LEU A 189 -20.65 -3.15 11.57
CA LEU A 189 -20.82 -2.06 12.53
C LEU A 189 -22.09 -1.25 12.28
N ILE A 190 -22.41 -0.96 11.02
CA ILE A 190 -23.64 -0.26 10.65
C ILE A 190 -24.85 -1.09 11.08
N SER A 191 -24.92 -2.36 10.67
CA SER A 191 -26.06 -3.23 11.01
C SER A 191 -26.22 -3.46 12.51
N LEU A 192 -25.12 -3.53 13.27
CA LEU A 192 -25.21 -3.61 14.74
C LEU A 192 -25.76 -2.32 15.35
N GLY A 193 -25.38 -1.16 14.83
CA GLY A 193 -25.93 0.13 15.24
C GLY A 193 -27.43 0.25 14.96
N GLU A 194 -27.85 -0.10 13.75
CA GLU A 194 -29.27 -0.13 13.35
C GLU A 194 -30.09 -1.07 14.27
N LEU A 195 -29.54 -2.25 14.59
CA LEU A 195 -30.21 -3.20 15.49
C LEU A 195 -30.39 -2.65 16.91
N VAL A 196 -29.43 -1.87 17.42
CA VAL A 196 -29.57 -1.19 18.72
C VAL A 196 -30.74 -0.21 18.69
N GLU A 197 -30.86 0.59 17.63
CA GLU A 197 -31.99 1.52 17.45
C GLU A 197 -33.34 0.80 17.35
N GLU A 198 -33.40 -0.32 16.60
CA GLU A 198 -34.60 -1.15 16.48
C GLU A 198 -35.03 -1.75 17.82
N ILE A 199 -34.08 -2.24 18.63
CA ILE A 199 -34.37 -2.79 19.96
C ILE A 199 -34.91 -1.72 20.89
N GLU A 200 -34.34 -0.51 20.85
CA GLU A 200 -34.81 0.61 21.65
C GLU A 200 -36.25 1.01 21.28
N ALA A 201 -36.61 0.95 19.99
CA ALA A 201 -37.97 1.20 19.51
C ALA A 201 -38.97 0.05 19.80
N THR A 202 -38.49 -1.16 20.10
CA THR A 202 -39.34 -2.33 20.30
C THR A 202 -40.04 -2.30 21.68
N PRO A 203 -41.35 -2.60 21.77
CA PRO A 203 -42.10 -2.57 23.03
C PRO A 203 -41.87 -3.83 23.90
N ILE A 204 -40.63 -4.06 24.30
CA ILE A 204 -40.20 -5.09 25.27
C ILE A 204 -39.76 -4.44 26.59
N SER A 205 -39.62 -5.22 27.66
CA SER A 205 -39.19 -4.68 28.96
C SER A 205 -37.76 -4.12 28.92
N ASP A 206 -37.52 -3.06 29.68
CA ASP A 206 -36.21 -2.38 29.73
C ASP A 206 -35.09 -3.31 30.19
N GLU A 207 -35.38 -4.25 31.10
CA GLU A 207 -34.43 -5.27 31.55
C GLU A 207 -33.92 -6.14 30.39
N ILE A 208 -34.82 -6.49 29.45
CA ILE A 208 -34.45 -7.26 28.26
C ILE A 208 -33.65 -6.38 27.29
N LYS A 209 -34.06 -5.12 27.07
CA LYS A 209 -33.32 -4.18 26.22
C LYS A 209 -31.87 -4.00 26.69
N VAL A 210 -31.67 -3.70 27.97
CA VAL A 210 -30.34 -3.52 28.57
C VAL A 210 -29.48 -4.78 28.40
N SER A 211 -30.07 -5.97 28.60
CA SER A 211 -29.37 -7.24 28.44
C SER A 211 -28.90 -7.50 27.00
N ILE A 212 -29.74 -7.17 26.00
CA ILE A 212 -29.41 -7.34 24.58
C ILE A 212 -28.40 -6.27 24.15
N ASN A 213 -28.65 -4.99 24.45
CA ASN A 213 -27.80 -3.88 24.04
C ASN A 213 -26.39 -4.01 24.59
N ARG A 214 -26.23 -4.48 25.83
CA ARG A 214 -24.90 -4.80 26.39
C ARG A 214 -24.11 -5.79 25.52
N LYS A 215 -24.77 -6.80 24.92
CA LYS A 215 -24.10 -7.78 24.05
C LYS A 215 -23.78 -7.18 22.68
N LEU A 216 -24.69 -6.37 22.13
CA LEU A 216 -24.46 -5.69 20.85
C LEU A 216 -23.33 -4.68 20.95
N GLU A 217 -23.27 -3.88 22.01
CA GLU A 217 -22.18 -2.95 22.29
C GLU A 217 -20.83 -3.67 22.38
N LEU A 218 -20.77 -4.87 22.99
CA LEU A 218 -19.56 -5.68 23.02
C LEU A 218 -19.13 -6.14 21.62
N LEU A 219 -20.08 -6.58 20.78
CA LEU A 219 -19.79 -6.96 19.39
C LEU A 219 -19.32 -5.76 18.57
N MET A 220 -19.98 -4.60 18.70
CA MET A 220 -19.55 -3.37 18.05
C MET A 220 -18.13 -2.98 18.45
N LYS A 221 -17.83 -3.05 19.76
CA LYS A 221 -16.49 -2.77 20.27
C LYS A 221 -15.45 -3.69 19.64
N TRP A 222 -15.65 -5.01 19.65
CA TRP A 222 -14.69 -5.96 19.07
C TRP A 222 -14.53 -5.79 17.56
N THR A 223 -15.62 -5.57 16.82
CA THR A 223 -15.57 -5.29 15.38
C THR A 223 -14.79 -4.01 15.09
N GLY A 224 -15.00 -2.95 15.88
CA GLY A 224 -14.25 -1.70 15.77
C GLY A 224 -12.77 -1.85 16.14
N GLU A 225 -12.45 -2.66 17.14
CA GLU A 225 -11.07 -3.01 17.51
C GLU A 225 -10.36 -3.76 16.38
N GLU A 226 -11.02 -4.71 15.72
CA GLU A 226 -10.46 -5.44 14.57
C GLU A 226 -10.22 -4.50 13.37
N LEU A 227 -11.17 -3.63 13.04
CA LEU A 227 -10.98 -2.61 12.00
C LEU A 227 -9.76 -1.73 12.30
N LYS A 228 -9.64 -1.27 13.55
CA LYS A 228 -8.48 -0.47 13.99
C LYS A 228 -7.19 -1.29 13.89
N GLN A 229 -7.20 -2.55 14.33
CA GLN A 229 -6.03 -3.42 14.28
C GLN A 229 -5.50 -3.55 12.85
N MET A 230 -6.38 -3.73 11.86
CA MET A 230 -6.02 -3.81 10.43
C MET A 230 -5.33 -2.56 9.88
N THR A 231 -5.47 -1.39 10.53
CA THR A 231 -4.77 -0.14 10.16
C THR A 231 -3.38 0.00 10.76
N SER A 232 -2.99 -0.89 11.68
CA SER A 232 -1.72 -0.79 12.39
C SER A 232 -0.53 -0.95 11.45
N VAL A 233 0.55 -0.19 11.69
CA VAL A 233 1.74 -0.14 10.83
C VAL A 233 2.46 -1.49 10.65
N ASP A 234 2.20 -2.45 11.53
CA ASP A 234 2.74 -3.81 11.47
C ASP A 234 1.88 -4.76 10.64
N GLN A 235 0.64 -4.37 10.29
CA GLN A 235 -0.27 -5.15 9.45
C GLN A 235 0.03 -4.99 7.95
N PRO A 236 -0.30 -5.99 7.12
CA PRO A 236 -0.07 -5.90 5.68
C PRO A 236 -1.09 -4.95 5.06
N TYR A 237 -0.63 -4.15 4.10
CA TYR A 237 -1.46 -3.16 3.40
C TYR A 237 -2.11 -2.15 4.37
N SER A 238 -1.40 -1.79 5.43
CA SER A 238 -1.87 -0.89 6.49
C SER A 238 -2.21 0.51 5.95
N ALA A 239 -1.48 1.02 4.98
CA ALA A 239 -1.81 2.30 4.33
C ALA A 239 -3.16 2.23 3.58
N MET A 240 -3.42 1.13 2.88
CA MET A 240 -4.71 0.90 2.19
C MET A 240 -5.86 0.77 3.18
N ALA A 241 -5.65 0.02 4.28
CA ALA A 241 -6.66 -0.13 5.33
C ALA A 241 -6.97 1.21 6.00
N THR A 242 -5.94 2.00 6.30
CA THR A 242 -6.07 3.34 6.88
C THR A 242 -6.87 4.26 5.97
N ALA A 243 -6.53 4.32 4.68
CA ALA A 243 -7.27 5.12 3.70
C ALA A 243 -8.76 4.72 3.65
N TRP A 244 -9.06 3.42 3.65
CA TRP A 244 -10.45 2.94 3.66
C TRP A 244 -11.19 3.31 4.95
N VAL A 245 -10.59 3.11 6.13
CA VAL A 245 -11.22 3.43 7.43
C VAL A 245 -11.48 4.93 7.57
N ILE A 246 -10.58 5.80 7.07
CA ILE A 246 -10.80 7.25 7.03
C ILE A 246 -12.02 7.58 6.18
N GLY A 247 -12.10 7.03 4.96
CA GLY A 247 -13.25 7.23 4.07
C GLY A 247 -14.55 6.70 4.65
N PHE A 248 -14.53 5.52 5.27
CA PHE A 248 -15.69 4.93 5.95
C PHE A 248 -16.21 5.82 7.08
N LYS A 249 -15.33 6.34 7.94
CA LYS A 249 -15.71 7.26 9.02
C LYS A 249 -16.26 8.58 8.51
N ALA A 250 -15.69 9.11 7.42
CA ALA A 250 -16.21 10.33 6.80
C ALA A 250 -17.63 10.13 6.27
N ALA A 251 -17.88 9.02 5.55
CA ALA A 251 -19.21 8.68 5.07
C ALA A 251 -20.22 8.50 6.21
N MET A 252 -19.82 7.87 7.32
CA MET A 252 -20.68 7.72 8.51
C MET A 252 -21.00 9.05 9.21
N ALA A 253 -20.17 10.09 9.06
CA ALA A 253 -20.41 11.39 9.68
C ALA A 253 -21.33 12.30 8.85
N GLU A 254 -21.54 11.97 7.57
CA GLU A 254 -22.46 12.66 6.67
C GLU A 254 -23.91 12.13 6.77
N HIS A 255 -24.11 11.00 7.47
CA HIS A 255 -25.38 10.35 7.74
C HIS A 255 -25.77 10.48 9.20
#